data_AF-A0A661TUI5-F1
#
_entry.id   AF-A0A661TUI5-F1
#
_cell.length_a   1.000
_cell.length_b   1.000
_cell.length_c   1.000
_cell.angle_alpha   90.00
_cell.angle_beta   90.00
_cell.angle_gamma   90.00
#
_symmetry.space_group_name_H-M   'P 1'
#
loop_
_entity.id
_entity.type
_entity.pdbx_description
1 polymer ?
#
loop_
_entity_poly.entity_id
_entity_poly.type
_entity_poly.pdbx_seq_one_letter_code
_entity_poly.pdbx_strand_id
1 'polypeptide(L)'
;MIHWRWDKGEDAWVDEGCAELAMWLFGHPDTISGFNGNPDDCLTSWNGYYSDYVKVYLWTLYLFEHYGEYAGNALINTLVHEPANSIQGVNNALDDVGVEEDFVDIFKDWVVANYLDDISIYEGQYGYETENLPHFHEYKTWDEYPTDWHNSTLNHWAGEYVKFVSNGLWYNLLLEFNGADSTEYALRTIWMDGDSSIQVVDMELNDSNDGELNIPDFGYDYQTVIMVPEGIASSGSTGYSYSADAGGEYITLKSFSAENADDGIVLKWVVASNEQFKGFNLYRTPLIDSQSHSLDKVNTTGIMVGNKAEYTKVNGEIITGSNPFSYKDRGVRENESYVYVLEVVIDDDSRENLGDVRVNREPWVPTSFGITMVYPNPASETISCLLNIPEVRDIEIDVYDISGRLVLSKVVDICEKGEVEAKIDVSELQSGVYSIHATQVDAEAIARVVVSR
;
A
#
# COMPACT_ATOMS: atom_id res chain seq x y z
N MET A 1 -20.31 -10.21 -50.05
CA MET A 1 -19.76 -10.42 -48.70
C MET A 1 -20.70 -11.31 -47.92
N ILE A 2 -20.22 -12.05 -46.92
CA ILE A 2 -21.06 -12.91 -46.07
C ILE A 2 -22.03 -12.05 -45.26
N HIS A 3 -21.53 -10.95 -44.70
CA HIS A 3 -22.31 -10.03 -43.88
C HIS A 3 -23.47 -9.40 -44.66
N TRP A 4 -23.21 -8.84 -45.85
CA TRP A 4 -24.22 -8.33 -46.79
C TRP A 4 -25.40 -9.28 -47.10
N ARG A 5 -25.20 -10.61 -46.95
CA ARG A 5 -26.29 -11.58 -47.13
C ARG A 5 -27.30 -11.52 -45.99
N TRP A 6 -26.84 -11.23 -44.78
CA TRP A 6 -27.59 -11.31 -43.54
C TRP A 6 -28.06 -9.93 -43.09
N ASP A 7 -27.14 -8.96 -43.04
CA ASP A 7 -27.48 -7.56 -42.91
C ASP A 7 -26.82 -6.72 -44.03
N LYS A 8 -27.67 -6.06 -44.80
CA LYS A 8 -27.27 -5.21 -45.93
C LYS A 8 -27.17 -3.75 -45.51
N GLY A 9 -27.77 -3.39 -44.37
CA GLY A 9 -27.91 -2.04 -43.88
C GLY A 9 -26.77 -1.60 -42.97
N GLU A 10 -25.98 -2.53 -42.45
CA GLU A 10 -24.95 -2.30 -41.44
C GLU A 10 -24.00 -1.13 -41.75
N ASP A 11 -23.62 -0.43 -40.68
CA ASP A 11 -22.62 0.63 -40.69
C ASP A 11 -21.23 0.05 -41.02
N ALA A 12 -20.47 0.79 -41.83
CA ALA A 12 -19.22 0.30 -42.42
C ALA A 12 -18.20 -0.21 -41.39
N TRP A 13 -18.13 0.40 -40.20
CA TRP A 13 -17.17 0.03 -39.18
C TRP A 13 -17.40 -1.38 -38.61
N VAL A 14 -18.66 -1.82 -38.49
CA VAL A 14 -19.01 -3.18 -38.06
C VAL A 14 -18.76 -4.17 -39.20
N ASP A 15 -19.15 -3.80 -40.42
CA ASP A 15 -18.97 -4.66 -41.60
C ASP A 15 -17.49 -4.96 -41.88
N GLU A 16 -16.67 -3.92 -41.85
CA GLU A 16 -15.24 -4.03 -42.09
C GLU A 16 -14.52 -4.64 -40.87
N GLY A 17 -14.97 -4.40 -39.65
CA GLY A 17 -14.47 -5.12 -38.46
C GLY A 17 -14.63 -6.64 -38.58
N CYS A 18 -15.80 -7.10 -39.04
CA CYS A 18 -16.02 -8.53 -39.32
C CYS A 18 -15.15 -9.04 -40.48
N ALA A 19 -14.89 -8.21 -41.49
CA ALA A 19 -14.00 -8.56 -42.61
C ALA A 19 -12.54 -8.68 -42.16
N GLU A 20 -12.06 -7.76 -41.33
CA GLU A 20 -10.71 -7.78 -40.77
C GLU A 20 -10.51 -8.96 -39.81
N LEU A 21 -11.50 -9.28 -38.96
CA LEU A 21 -11.45 -10.51 -38.17
C LEU A 21 -11.37 -11.76 -39.06
N ALA A 22 -12.06 -11.78 -40.21
CA ALA A 22 -11.96 -12.89 -41.15
C ALA A 22 -10.56 -12.99 -41.79
N MET A 23 -9.88 -11.86 -42.02
CA MET A 23 -8.49 -11.83 -42.48
C MET A 23 -7.54 -12.39 -41.42
N TRP A 24 -7.75 -12.02 -40.15
CA TRP A 24 -7.03 -12.59 -39.01
C TRP A 24 -7.25 -14.11 -38.87
N LEU A 25 -8.50 -14.58 -38.90
CA LEU A 25 -8.85 -16.01 -38.86
C LEU A 25 -8.24 -16.80 -40.02
N PHE A 26 -7.99 -16.16 -41.16
CA PHE A 26 -7.31 -16.76 -42.31
C PHE A 26 -5.78 -16.79 -42.16
N GLY A 27 -5.22 -16.13 -41.14
CA GLY A 27 -3.78 -16.07 -40.85
C GLY A 27 -3.05 -14.95 -41.59
N HIS A 28 -3.78 -13.93 -42.05
CA HIS A 28 -3.23 -12.78 -42.76
C HIS A 28 -3.82 -11.45 -42.25
N PRO A 29 -3.72 -11.13 -40.94
CA PRO A 29 -4.18 -9.85 -40.42
C PRO A 29 -3.38 -8.69 -41.00
N ASP A 30 -4.01 -7.52 -41.06
CA ASP A 30 -3.34 -6.28 -41.41
C ASP A 30 -2.31 -5.89 -40.34
N THR A 31 -1.23 -5.24 -40.78
CA THR A 31 -0.20 -4.76 -39.85
C THR A 31 -0.73 -3.62 -39.01
N ILE A 32 -0.71 -3.76 -37.69
CA ILE A 32 -1.14 -2.70 -36.77
C ILE A 32 -0.22 -1.49 -36.93
N SER A 33 -0.75 -0.43 -37.54
CA SER A 33 -0.04 0.85 -37.74
C SER A 33 -1.03 1.98 -38.04
N GLY A 34 -0.61 3.22 -37.82
CA GLY A 34 -1.46 4.40 -38.04
C GLY A 34 -2.34 4.69 -36.83
N PHE A 35 -3.28 3.78 -36.51
CA PHE A 35 -4.19 3.96 -35.36
C PHE A 35 -3.44 4.03 -34.02
N ASN A 36 -2.45 3.15 -33.79
CA ASN A 36 -1.64 3.20 -32.57
C ASN A 36 -0.81 4.49 -32.43
N GLY A 37 -0.61 5.24 -33.52
CA GLY A 37 0.04 6.55 -33.48
C GLY A 37 -0.92 7.73 -33.30
N ASN A 38 -2.24 7.50 -33.45
CA ASN A 38 -3.30 8.50 -33.32
C ASN A 38 -4.59 7.81 -32.81
N PRO A 39 -4.66 7.47 -31.51
CA PRO A 39 -5.79 6.75 -30.93
C PRO A 39 -7.07 7.60 -30.81
N ASP A 40 -6.97 8.93 -30.94
CA ASP A 40 -8.10 9.85 -31.11
C ASP A 40 -8.71 9.73 -32.54
N ASP A 41 -8.87 8.50 -33.03
CA ASP A 41 -9.56 8.16 -34.28
C ASP A 41 -10.85 7.43 -33.93
N CYS A 42 -11.99 8.09 -34.15
CA CYS A 42 -13.32 7.62 -33.77
C CYS A 42 -13.62 6.23 -34.35
N LEU A 43 -13.87 5.24 -33.48
CA LEU A 43 -14.16 3.85 -33.83
C LEU A 43 -15.28 3.72 -34.87
N THR A 44 -16.34 4.53 -34.75
CA THR A 44 -17.53 4.43 -35.60
C THR A 44 -17.48 5.31 -36.86
N SER A 45 -16.46 6.17 -37.00
CA SER A 45 -16.29 7.03 -38.18
C SER A 45 -15.51 6.31 -39.28
N TRP A 46 -16.03 6.38 -40.52
CA TRP A 46 -15.44 5.67 -41.66
C TRP A 46 -15.02 6.62 -42.79
N ASN A 47 -13.71 6.71 -43.04
CA ASN A 47 -13.13 7.56 -44.09
C ASN A 47 -12.41 6.74 -45.18
N GLY A 48 -12.24 5.43 -44.98
CA GLY A 48 -11.53 4.51 -45.87
C GLY A 48 -10.01 4.58 -45.76
N TYR A 49 -9.47 5.15 -44.68
CA TYR A 49 -8.04 5.16 -44.42
C TYR A 49 -7.58 3.84 -43.80
N TYR A 50 -6.28 3.54 -43.91
CA TYR A 50 -5.72 2.31 -43.32
C TYR A 50 -5.94 2.23 -41.80
N SER A 51 -5.93 3.37 -41.09
CA SER A 51 -6.24 3.39 -39.65
C SER A 51 -7.69 2.99 -39.36
N ASP A 52 -8.63 3.20 -40.28
CA ASP A 52 -10.01 2.78 -40.12
C ASP A 52 -10.13 1.25 -40.07
N TYR A 53 -9.39 0.55 -40.92
CA TYR A 53 -9.34 -0.92 -40.91
C TYR A 53 -8.64 -1.44 -39.65
N VAL A 54 -7.52 -0.82 -39.24
CA VAL A 54 -6.78 -1.24 -38.04
C VAL A 54 -7.60 -1.06 -36.75
N LYS A 55 -8.33 0.05 -36.58
CA LYS A 55 -9.12 0.26 -35.35
C LYS A 55 -10.27 -0.73 -35.23
N VAL A 56 -11.00 -1.00 -36.32
CA VAL A 56 -12.12 -1.96 -36.31
C VAL A 56 -11.62 -3.40 -36.25
N TYR A 57 -10.44 -3.68 -36.80
CA TYR A 57 -9.74 -4.95 -36.61
C TYR A 57 -9.50 -5.21 -35.12
N LEU A 58 -8.83 -4.29 -34.43
CA LEU A 58 -8.51 -4.43 -33.00
C LEU A 58 -9.76 -4.52 -32.13
N TRP A 59 -10.76 -3.68 -32.38
CA TRP A 59 -12.04 -3.75 -31.68
C TRP A 59 -12.73 -5.11 -31.84
N THR A 60 -12.83 -5.60 -33.07
CA THR A 60 -13.55 -6.85 -33.34
C THR A 60 -12.77 -8.07 -32.84
N LEU A 61 -11.43 -8.01 -32.87
CA LEU A 61 -10.58 -9.03 -32.26
C LEU A 61 -10.75 -9.06 -30.74
N TYR A 62 -10.77 -7.90 -30.09
CA TYR A 62 -11.00 -7.81 -28.64
C TYR A 62 -12.36 -8.43 -28.25
N LEU A 63 -13.43 -8.08 -28.97
CA LEU A 63 -14.75 -8.72 -28.77
C LEU A 63 -14.70 -10.24 -28.96
N PHE A 64 -13.96 -10.70 -29.97
CA PHE A 64 -13.83 -12.12 -30.28
C PHE A 64 -13.08 -12.89 -29.19
N GLU A 65 -11.98 -12.35 -28.66
CA GLU A 65 -11.16 -13.01 -27.65
C GLU A 65 -11.86 -13.04 -26.29
N HIS A 66 -12.41 -11.91 -25.84
CA HIS A 66 -12.97 -11.78 -24.48
C HIS A 66 -14.39 -12.33 -24.34
N TYR A 67 -15.19 -12.25 -25.40
CA TYR A 67 -16.62 -12.59 -25.36
C TYR A 67 -17.00 -13.68 -26.37
N GLY A 68 -16.01 -14.35 -26.98
CA GLY A 68 -16.21 -15.40 -27.98
C GLY A 68 -16.21 -16.83 -27.44
N GLU A 69 -15.73 -17.08 -26.22
CA GLU A 69 -15.88 -18.37 -25.51
C GLU A 69 -17.37 -18.57 -25.23
N TYR A 70 -18.12 -19.58 -25.67
CA TYR A 70 -17.97 -21.00 -25.39
C TYR A 70 -18.72 -21.76 -26.51
N ALA A 71 -17.99 -22.52 -27.32
CA ALA A 71 -18.50 -23.38 -28.40
C ALA A 71 -19.00 -22.69 -29.70
N GLY A 72 -18.22 -21.74 -30.25
CA GLY A 72 -18.23 -21.49 -31.70
C GLY A 72 -18.58 -20.07 -32.15
N ASN A 73 -17.91 -19.06 -31.58
CA ASN A 73 -17.99 -17.66 -32.03
C ASN A 73 -19.41 -17.10 -31.92
N ALA A 74 -20.12 -17.39 -30.83
CA ALA A 74 -21.53 -17.03 -30.68
C ALA A 74 -21.74 -15.52 -30.86
N LEU A 75 -20.94 -14.67 -30.20
CA LEU A 75 -21.06 -13.22 -30.33
C LEU A 75 -20.87 -12.74 -31.77
N ILE A 76 -19.75 -13.08 -32.42
CA ILE A 76 -19.48 -12.67 -33.80
C ILE A 76 -20.53 -13.24 -34.76
N ASN A 77 -21.00 -14.46 -34.53
CA ASN A 77 -22.06 -15.05 -35.33
C ASN A 77 -23.37 -14.28 -35.16
N THR A 78 -23.76 -13.95 -33.92
CA THR A 78 -24.95 -13.15 -33.61
C THR A 78 -24.84 -11.77 -34.24
N LEU A 79 -23.71 -11.08 -34.07
CA LEU A 79 -23.45 -9.76 -34.64
C LEU A 79 -23.63 -9.76 -36.17
N VAL A 80 -23.07 -10.74 -36.88
CA VAL A 80 -23.21 -10.84 -38.36
C VAL A 80 -24.67 -11.08 -38.81
N HIS A 81 -25.54 -11.56 -37.93
CA HIS A 81 -26.96 -11.82 -38.23
C HIS A 81 -27.91 -10.78 -37.62
N GLU A 82 -27.39 -9.82 -36.86
CA GLU A 82 -28.18 -8.79 -36.18
C GLU A 82 -28.62 -7.71 -37.18
N PRO A 83 -29.93 -7.44 -37.33
CA PRO A 83 -30.41 -6.45 -38.31
C PRO A 83 -30.39 -5.00 -37.82
N ALA A 84 -30.12 -4.73 -36.53
CA ALA A 84 -29.89 -3.37 -36.05
C ALA A 84 -28.46 -2.94 -36.38
N ASN A 85 -28.31 -1.70 -36.84
CA ASN A 85 -27.00 -1.19 -37.21
C ASN A 85 -26.19 -0.69 -36.01
N SER A 86 -24.88 -0.64 -36.20
CA SER A 86 -23.94 0.13 -35.39
C SER A 86 -23.95 -0.33 -33.94
N ILE A 87 -23.74 0.59 -33.00
CA ILE A 87 -23.72 0.31 -31.56
C ILE A 87 -24.97 -0.43 -31.08
N GLN A 88 -26.16 -0.14 -31.63
CA GLN A 88 -27.37 -0.86 -31.26
C GLN A 88 -27.30 -2.34 -31.65
N GLY A 89 -26.73 -2.66 -32.81
CA GLY A 89 -26.49 -4.03 -33.23
C GLY A 89 -25.50 -4.76 -32.32
N VAL A 90 -24.42 -4.09 -31.93
CA VAL A 90 -23.45 -4.65 -30.97
C VAL A 90 -24.11 -4.96 -29.63
N ASN A 91 -24.87 -4.01 -29.06
CA ASN A 91 -25.58 -4.22 -27.79
C ASN A 91 -26.61 -5.34 -27.88
N ASN A 92 -27.40 -5.40 -28.96
CA ASN A 92 -28.35 -6.50 -29.18
C ASN A 92 -27.61 -7.85 -29.22
N ALA A 93 -26.46 -7.91 -29.90
CA ALA A 93 -25.68 -9.13 -30.01
C ALA A 93 -25.07 -9.57 -28.66
N LEU A 94 -24.60 -8.63 -27.84
CA LEU A 94 -24.11 -8.87 -26.47
C LEU A 94 -25.23 -9.40 -25.57
N ASP A 95 -26.39 -8.74 -25.56
CA ASP A 95 -27.57 -9.15 -24.81
C ASP A 95 -28.02 -10.57 -25.19
N ASP A 96 -28.05 -10.88 -26.50
CA ASP A 96 -28.51 -12.16 -27.03
C ASP A 96 -27.60 -13.33 -26.64
N VAL A 97 -26.30 -13.09 -26.46
CA VAL A 97 -25.36 -14.10 -25.97
C VAL A 97 -25.20 -14.10 -24.44
N GLY A 98 -25.87 -13.18 -23.75
CA GLY A 98 -25.92 -13.10 -22.30
C GLY A 98 -24.67 -12.48 -21.66
N VAL A 99 -23.98 -11.58 -22.37
CA VAL A 99 -22.96 -10.69 -21.78
C VAL A 99 -23.68 -9.61 -20.97
N GLU A 100 -23.18 -9.30 -19.77
CA GLU A 100 -23.84 -8.33 -18.88
C GLU A 100 -23.40 -6.89 -19.19
N GLU A 101 -22.18 -6.72 -19.68
CA GLU A 101 -21.56 -5.48 -20.11
C GLU A 101 -22.15 -4.97 -21.43
N ASP A 102 -22.33 -3.65 -21.54
CA ASP A 102 -22.74 -3.02 -22.78
C ASP A 102 -21.55 -2.51 -23.61
N PHE A 103 -21.82 -1.96 -24.79
CA PHE A 103 -20.82 -1.38 -25.66
C PHE A 103 -19.94 -0.33 -24.97
N VAL A 104 -20.50 0.49 -24.08
CA VAL A 104 -19.74 1.55 -23.38
C VAL A 104 -18.75 0.92 -22.42
N ASP A 105 -19.20 -0.05 -21.61
CA ASP A 105 -18.33 -0.75 -20.67
C ASP A 105 -17.13 -1.38 -21.38
N ILE A 106 -17.41 -2.13 -22.45
CA ILE A 106 -16.39 -2.82 -23.25
C ILE A 106 -15.50 -1.83 -24.02
N PHE A 107 -16.08 -0.73 -24.52
CA PHE A 107 -15.31 0.31 -25.20
C PHE A 107 -14.25 0.92 -24.29
N LYS A 108 -14.61 1.25 -23.05
CA LYS A 108 -13.64 1.80 -22.09
C LYS A 108 -12.51 0.80 -21.84
N ASP A 109 -12.83 -0.49 -21.71
CA ASP A 109 -11.82 -1.53 -21.45
C ASP A 109 -10.90 -1.74 -22.66
N TRP A 110 -11.45 -1.71 -23.86
CA TRP A 110 -10.70 -1.78 -25.11
C TRP A 110 -9.71 -0.62 -25.27
N VAL A 111 -10.09 0.60 -24.87
CA VAL A 111 -9.16 1.74 -24.88
C VAL A 111 -7.97 1.48 -23.94
N VAL A 112 -8.19 0.97 -22.74
CA VAL A 112 -7.11 0.62 -21.81
C VAL A 112 -6.28 -0.56 -22.35
N ALA A 113 -6.93 -1.57 -22.93
CA ALA A 113 -6.27 -2.75 -23.50
C ALA A 113 -5.33 -2.39 -24.65
N ASN A 114 -5.71 -1.42 -25.50
CA ASN A 114 -4.85 -0.92 -26.56
C ASN A 114 -3.53 -0.33 -26.05
N TYR A 115 -3.53 0.26 -24.85
CA TYR A 115 -2.33 0.86 -24.26
C TYR A 115 -1.48 -0.16 -23.50
N LEU A 116 -2.11 -1.00 -22.67
CA LEU A 116 -1.42 -1.95 -21.80
C LEU A 116 -0.96 -3.21 -22.52
N ASP A 117 -1.85 -3.81 -23.31
CA ASP A 117 -1.68 -5.11 -23.95
C ASP A 117 -1.14 -6.20 -22.99
N ASP A 118 -1.78 -6.35 -21.83
CA ASP A 118 -1.34 -7.27 -20.77
C ASP A 118 -2.47 -8.17 -20.26
N ILE A 119 -2.41 -9.45 -20.65
CA ILE A 119 -3.37 -10.47 -20.23
C ILE A 119 -3.10 -11.05 -18.82
N SER A 120 -2.00 -10.65 -18.17
CA SER A 120 -1.60 -11.18 -16.86
C SER A 120 -2.28 -10.49 -15.68
N ILE A 121 -2.94 -9.36 -15.93
CA ILE A 121 -3.65 -8.53 -14.95
C ILE A 121 -5.16 -8.57 -15.20
N TYR A 122 -5.96 -8.28 -14.16
CA TYR A 122 -7.42 -8.15 -14.25
C TYR A 122 -8.11 -9.28 -15.05
N GLU A 123 -7.70 -10.53 -14.84
CA GLU A 123 -8.25 -11.70 -15.54
C GLU A 123 -8.17 -11.62 -17.07
N GLY A 124 -7.22 -10.85 -17.62
CA GLY A 124 -7.01 -10.70 -19.05
C GLY A 124 -7.64 -9.45 -19.67
N GLN A 125 -8.52 -8.75 -18.93
CA GLN A 125 -9.37 -7.66 -19.41
C GLN A 125 -8.64 -6.59 -20.24
N TYR A 126 -7.37 -6.31 -19.94
CA TYR A 126 -6.60 -5.24 -20.59
C TYR A 126 -5.50 -5.73 -21.54
N GLY A 127 -5.72 -6.86 -22.21
CA GLY A 127 -4.80 -7.36 -23.23
C GLY A 127 -5.44 -8.15 -24.36
N TYR A 128 -4.61 -8.49 -25.34
CA TYR A 128 -4.96 -9.39 -26.44
C TYR A 128 -4.27 -10.74 -26.24
N GLU A 129 -4.98 -11.84 -26.48
CA GLU A 129 -4.43 -13.19 -26.28
C GLU A 129 -3.48 -13.59 -27.42
N THR A 130 -3.77 -13.14 -28.64
CA THR A 130 -3.13 -13.64 -29.85
C THR A 130 -2.33 -12.62 -30.63
N GLU A 131 -2.49 -11.33 -30.32
CA GLU A 131 -1.72 -10.23 -30.89
C GLU A 131 -0.80 -9.62 -29.85
N ASN A 132 0.31 -9.06 -30.30
CA ASN A 132 1.22 -8.26 -29.47
C ASN A 132 1.33 -6.89 -30.13
N LEU A 133 0.69 -5.91 -29.53
CA LEU A 133 0.47 -4.60 -30.11
C LEU A 133 1.78 -3.78 -30.15
N PRO A 134 2.00 -2.97 -31.20
CA PRO A 134 2.97 -1.90 -31.11
C PRO A 134 2.49 -0.86 -30.08
N HIS A 135 3.44 -0.21 -29.41
CA HIS A 135 3.15 0.84 -28.44
C HIS A 135 2.19 1.90 -28.99
N PHE A 136 1.14 2.19 -28.22
CA PHE A 136 0.23 3.29 -28.51
C PHE A 136 0.83 4.61 -28.02
N HIS A 137 0.91 5.60 -28.92
CA HIS A 137 1.61 6.83 -28.64
C HIS A 137 0.81 7.75 -27.70
N GLU A 138 1.52 8.31 -26.73
CA GLU A 138 0.93 9.33 -25.87
C GLU A 138 0.85 10.66 -26.62
N TYR A 139 -0.30 11.32 -26.51
CA TYR A 139 -0.51 12.65 -27.07
C TYR A 139 0.41 13.68 -26.40
N LYS A 140 0.60 13.52 -25.09
CA LYS A 140 1.40 14.44 -24.27
C LYS A 140 2.10 13.70 -23.15
N THR A 141 3.35 14.11 -22.88
CA THR A 141 4.11 13.70 -21.69
C THR A 141 4.44 14.92 -20.85
N TRP A 142 4.30 14.76 -19.53
CA TRP A 142 4.65 15.71 -18.48
C TRP A 142 5.66 15.09 -17.53
N ASP A 143 6.72 15.82 -17.24
CA ASP A 143 7.78 15.51 -16.28
C ASP A 143 8.18 16.73 -15.44
N GLU A 144 7.40 17.81 -15.55
CA GLU A 144 7.54 19.06 -14.79
C GLU A 144 6.18 19.44 -14.21
N TYR A 145 6.18 19.83 -12.93
CA TYR A 145 4.97 20.10 -12.15
C TYR A 145 5.15 21.32 -11.24
N PRO A 146 4.07 22.05 -10.89
CA PRO A 146 2.71 21.88 -11.41
C PRO A 146 2.61 22.29 -12.89
N THR A 147 1.61 21.75 -13.59
CA THR A 147 1.26 22.19 -14.95
C THR A 147 0.24 23.31 -14.90
N ASP A 148 0.31 24.25 -15.86
CA ASP A 148 -0.87 25.07 -16.18
C ASP A 148 -1.99 24.19 -16.75
N TRP A 149 -3.24 24.69 -16.73
CA TRP A 149 -4.35 24.05 -17.41
C TRP A 149 -4.04 23.88 -18.91
N HIS A 150 -4.07 22.64 -19.37
CA HIS A 150 -3.86 22.26 -20.76
C HIS A 150 -5.20 21.98 -21.43
N ASN A 151 -5.40 22.52 -22.63
CA ASN A 151 -6.64 22.31 -23.39
C ASN A 151 -6.37 21.36 -24.56
N SER A 152 -7.26 20.40 -24.78
CA SER A 152 -7.24 19.49 -25.93
C SER A 152 -8.67 19.25 -26.43
N THR A 153 -8.80 18.42 -27.45
CA THR A 153 -10.07 17.92 -27.98
C THR A 153 -10.02 16.42 -28.08
N LEU A 154 -11.18 15.77 -27.95
CA LEU A 154 -11.31 14.33 -28.12
C LEU A 154 -12.52 14.04 -28.99
N ASN A 155 -12.40 13.09 -29.91
CA ASN A 155 -13.52 12.59 -30.69
C ASN A 155 -14.40 11.66 -29.83
N HIS A 156 -15.68 11.59 -30.19
CA HIS A 156 -16.53 10.50 -29.75
C HIS A 156 -15.96 9.12 -30.16
N TRP A 157 -16.23 8.11 -29.35
CA TRP A 157 -15.75 6.73 -29.48
C TRP A 157 -14.26 6.65 -29.80
N ALA A 158 -13.46 7.46 -29.11
CA ALA A 158 -12.01 7.49 -29.22
C ALA A 158 -11.36 7.67 -27.84
N GLY A 159 -10.09 7.28 -27.75
CA GLY A 159 -9.29 7.43 -26.54
C GLY A 159 -8.03 8.24 -26.81
N GLU A 160 -7.49 8.89 -25.79
CA GLU A 160 -6.21 9.57 -25.85
C GLU A 160 -5.38 9.21 -24.61
N TYR A 161 -4.06 9.31 -24.68
CA TYR A 161 -3.18 8.97 -23.56
C TYR A 161 -2.31 10.16 -23.20
N VAL A 162 -2.42 10.61 -21.94
CA VAL A 162 -1.56 11.65 -21.36
C VAL A 162 -0.70 11.04 -20.28
N LYS A 163 0.62 11.10 -20.47
CA LYS A 163 1.62 10.52 -19.59
C LYS A 163 2.17 11.52 -18.60
N PHE A 164 2.20 11.11 -17.33
CA PHE A 164 2.78 11.83 -16.22
C PHE A 164 3.93 10.99 -15.66
N VAL A 165 5.14 11.54 -15.66
CA VAL A 165 6.36 10.87 -15.19
C VAL A 165 6.84 11.57 -13.94
N SER A 166 7.08 10.81 -12.87
CA SER A 166 7.59 11.41 -11.64
C SER A 166 8.97 12.05 -11.85
N ASN A 167 9.14 13.25 -11.33
CA ASN A 167 10.42 13.97 -11.29
C ASN A 167 10.99 14.09 -9.86
N GLY A 168 10.38 13.38 -8.90
CA GLY A 168 10.82 13.34 -7.51
C GLY A 168 10.40 12.06 -6.80
N LEU A 169 10.63 12.00 -5.49
CA LEU A 169 10.31 10.84 -4.67
C LEU A 169 9.18 11.19 -3.71
N TRP A 170 8.15 10.35 -3.73
CA TRP A 170 7.01 10.25 -2.82
C TRP A 170 6.08 11.46 -2.84
N TYR A 171 5.88 12.04 -4.02
CA TYR A 171 4.83 13.02 -4.21
C TYR A 171 3.45 12.37 -4.14
N ASN A 172 2.43 13.18 -3.98
CA ASN A 172 1.12 12.85 -4.50
C ASN A 172 0.99 13.53 -5.86
N LEU A 173 0.31 12.88 -6.80
CA LEU A 173 -0.09 13.50 -8.05
C LEU A 173 -1.58 13.81 -7.95
N LEU A 174 -1.92 15.10 -7.93
CA LEU A 174 -3.28 15.57 -8.10
C LEU A 174 -3.55 15.78 -9.58
N LEU A 175 -4.51 15.05 -10.13
CA LEU A 175 -5.03 15.26 -11.46
C LEU A 175 -6.41 15.92 -11.37
N GLU A 176 -6.59 17.00 -12.11
CA GLU A 176 -7.89 17.67 -12.29
C GLU A 176 -8.26 17.62 -13.77
N PHE A 177 -9.54 17.38 -14.04
CA PHE A 177 -10.11 17.29 -15.37
C PHE A 177 -11.39 18.13 -15.46
N ASN A 178 -11.57 18.81 -16.59
CA ASN A 178 -12.78 19.55 -16.94
C ASN A 178 -13.13 19.26 -18.40
N GLY A 179 -14.16 18.45 -18.60
CA GLY A 179 -14.74 18.19 -19.91
C GLY A 179 -15.82 19.21 -20.26
N ALA A 180 -16.12 19.39 -21.55
CA ALA A 180 -17.27 20.20 -21.94
C ALA A 180 -18.60 19.60 -21.42
N ASP A 181 -19.44 20.40 -20.76
CA ASP A 181 -20.74 19.99 -20.19
C ASP A 181 -21.77 19.49 -21.24
N SER A 182 -21.51 19.72 -22.53
CA SER A 182 -22.42 19.37 -23.64
C SER A 182 -22.21 17.98 -24.23
N THR A 183 -21.37 17.14 -23.61
CA THR A 183 -20.94 15.84 -24.14
C THR A 183 -20.77 14.85 -22.99
N GLU A 184 -20.32 13.64 -23.30
CA GLU A 184 -20.10 12.59 -22.31
C GLU A 184 -18.66 12.10 -22.41
N TYR A 185 -18.01 12.00 -21.25
CA TYR A 185 -16.66 11.47 -21.08
C TYR A 185 -16.68 10.32 -20.09
N ALA A 186 -15.79 9.37 -20.31
CA ALA A 186 -15.23 8.57 -19.23
C ALA A 186 -13.75 8.95 -19.07
N LEU A 187 -13.22 8.66 -17.88
CA LEU A 187 -11.84 8.98 -17.57
C LEU A 187 -11.25 7.88 -16.69
N ARG A 188 -10.16 7.29 -17.16
CA ARG A 188 -9.40 6.29 -16.42
C ARG A 188 -7.98 6.73 -16.21
N THR A 189 -7.34 6.14 -15.21
CA THR A 189 -5.92 6.31 -14.96
C THR A 189 -5.24 4.97 -14.82
N ILE A 190 -4.04 4.85 -15.39
CA ILE A 190 -3.20 3.66 -15.32
C ILE A 190 -1.95 4.02 -14.54
N TRP A 191 -1.75 3.43 -13.37
CA TRP A 191 -0.62 3.72 -12.47
C TRP A 191 0.41 2.61 -12.59
N MET A 192 1.67 2.96 -12.89
CA MET A 192 2.71 2.01 -13.27
C MET A 192 4.06 2.30 -12.61
N ASP A 193 4.75 1.26 -12.12
CA ASP A 193 6.21 1.25 -11.89
C ASP A 193 6.88 0.19 -12.77
N GLY A 194 7.18 0.59 -14.01
CA GLY A 194 7.57 -0.35 -15.06
C GLY A 194 6.49 -1.42 -15.27
N ASP A 195 6.91 -2.68 -15.42
CA ASP A 195 6.02 -3.83 -15.62
C ASP A 195 5.63 -4.53 -14.30
N SER A 196 5.98 -3.94 -13.14
CA SER A 196 5.95 -4.63 -11.83
C SER A 196 4.65 -4.42 -11.05
N SER A 197 4.04 -3.25 -11.20
CA SER A 197 2.79 -2.85 -10.54
C SER A 197 1.96 -2.08 -11.55
N ILE A 198 0.75 -2.56 -11.84
CA ILE A 198 -0.22 -1.87 -12.69
C ILE A 198 -1.53 -1.77 -11.91
N GLN A 199 -2.07 -0.56 -11.81
CA GLN A 199 -3.44 -0.32 -11.32
C GLN A 199 -4.21 0.51 -12.33
N VAL A 200 -5.43 0.09 -12.64
CA VAL A 200 -6.38 0.87 -13.43
C VAL A 200 -7.46 1.40 -12.48
N VAL A 201 -7.65 2.72 -12.48
CA VAL A 201 -8.55 3.43 -11.57
C VAL A 201 -9.39 4.43 -12.36
N ASP A 202 -10.71 4.33 -12.28
CA ASP A 202 -11.63 5.32 -12.83
C ASP A 202 -11.51 6.65 -12.06
N MET A 203 -11.51 7.78 -12.77
CA MET A 203 -11.74 9.10 -12.19
C MET A 203 -13.22 9.44 -12.34
N GLU A 204 -13.93 9.48 -11.22
CA GLU A 204 -15.35 9.85 -11.18
C GLU A 204 -15.54 11.30 -11.68
N LEU A 205 -16.44 11.46 -12.64
CA LEU A 205 -16.83 12.76 -13.18
C LEU A 205 -18.20 13.17 -12.65
N ASN A 206 -18.38 14.45 -12.35
CA ASN A 206 -19.67 15.00 -11.94
C ASN A 206 -20.58 15.32 -13.15
N ASP A 207 -21.80 15.81 -12.89
CA ASP A 207 -22.79 16.17 -13.93
C ASP A 207 -22.31 17.24 -14.93
N SER A 208 -21.21 17.95 -14.64
CA SER A 208 -20.56 18.93 -15.50
C SER A 208 -19.31 18.39 -16.19
N ASN A 209 -19.04 17.08 -16.12
CA ASN A 209 -17.82 16.43 -16.60
C ASN A 209 -16.52 16.95 -15.94
N ASP A 210 -16.59 17.43 -14.70
CA ASP A 210 -15.40 17.74 -13.92
C ASP A 210 -15.03 16.56 -13.02
N GLY A 211 -13.73 16.29 -12.90
CA GLY A 211 -13.16 15.22 -12.09
C GLY A 211 -11.89 15.65 -11.37
N GLU A 212 -11.63 14.99 -10.24
CA GLU A 212 -10.39 15.14 -9.49
C GLU A 212 -9.96 13.75 -8.97
N LEU A 213 -8.67 13.43 -9.11
CA LEU A 213 -8.09 12.21 -8.56
C LEU A 213 -6.72 12.49 -7.94
N ASN A 214 -6.55 12.06 -6.69
CA ASN A 214 -5.26 12.08 -6.01
C ASN A 214 -4.62 10.70 -6.03
N ILE A 215 -3.46 10.59 -6.68
CA ILE A 215 -2.63 9.39 -6.73
C ILE A 215 -1.56 9.48 -5.64
N PRO A 216 -1.64 8.69 -4.56
CA PRO A 216 -0.65 8.71 -3.49
C PRO A 216 0.66 8.04 -3.92
N ASP A 217 1.75 8.38 -3.22
CA ASP A 217 3.06 7.72 -3.36
C ASP A 217 3.60 7.73 -4.82
N PHE A 218 3.23 8.75 -5.61
CA PHE A 218 3.77 9.01 -6.93
C PHE A 218 5.29 9.30 -6.87
N GLY A 219 6.05 8.61 -7.70
CA GLY A 219 7.50 8.51 -7.61
C GLY A 219 8.01 7.45 -6.64
N TYR A 220 7.13 6.75 -5.90
CA TYR A 220 7.45 5.55 -5.10
C TYR A 220 6.91 4.27 -5.70
N ASP A 221 5.61 4.04 -5.49
CA ASP A 221 4.91 2.83 -5.87
C ASP A 221 4.57 2.86 -7.37
N TYR A 222 4.52 4.08 -7.93
CA TYR A 222 4.22 4.37 -9.33
C TYR A 222 5.17 5.46 -9.85
N GLN A 223 5.96 5.16 -10.88
CA GLN A 223 6.82 6.14 -11.55
C GLN A 223 6.12 6.85 -12.71
N THR A 224 5.08 6.23 -13.25
CA THR A 224 4.31 6.72 -14.39
C THR A 224 2.83 6.60 -14.09
N VAL A 225 2.06 7.64 -14.43
CA VAL A 225 0.59 7.60 -14.48
C VAL A 225 0.16 8.00 -15.88
N ILE A 226 -0.75 7.23 -16.48
CA ILE A 226 -1.39 7.58 -17.75
C ILE A 226 -2.82 7.98 -17.45
N MET A 227 -3.21 9.20 -17.81
CA MET A 227 -4.61 9.59 -17.86
C MET A 227 -5.16 9.25 -19.23
N VAL A 228 -6.31 8.58 -19.24
CA VAL A 228 -6.98 8.01 -20.41
C VAL A 228 -8.36 8.64 -20.54
N PRO A 229 -8.49 9.85 -21.10
CA PRO A 229 -9.78 10.41 -21.44
C PRO A 229 -10.40 9.61 -22.60
N GLU A 230 -11.68 9.28 -22.44
CA GLU A 230 -12.46 8.44 -23.34
C GLU A 230 -13.72 9.21 -23.77
N GLY A 231 -13.85 9.46 -25.08
CA GLY A 231 -15.03 10.10 -25.62
C GLY A 231 -16.14 9.07 -25.78
N ILE A 232 -17.19 9.14 -24.98
CA ILE A 232 -18.30 8.16 -24.99
C ILE A 232 -19.63 8.75 -25.52
N ALA A 233 -19.59 10.00 -25.99
CA ALA A 233 -20.73 10.63 -26.63
C ALA A 233 -21.12 9.92 -27.95
N SER A 234 -22.36 10.09 -28.39
CA SER A 234 -22.82 9.45 -29.64
C SER A 234 -22.24 10.05 -30.92
N SER A 235 -21.73 11.29 -30.88
CA SER A 235 -21.22 12.00 -32.07
C SER A 235 -20.38 13.23 -31.71
N GLY A 236 -19.47 13.62 -32.60
CA GLY A 236 -18.78 14.91 -32.57
C GLY A 236 -17.38 14.86 -31.97
N SER A 237 -16.81 16.04 -31.75
CA SER A 237 -15.54 16.22 -31.04
C SER A 237 -15.72 17.40 -30.10
N THR A 238 -15.28 17.23 -28.85
CA THR A 238 -15.47 18.22 -27.79
C THR A 238 -14.19 18.49 -27.04
N GLY A 239 -14.08 19.73 -26.57
CA GLY A 239 -12.92 20.18 -25.81
C GLY A 239 -12.95 19.64 -24.39
N TYR A 240 -11.76 19.33 -23.88
CA TYR A 240 -11.53 19.09 -22.48
C TYR A 240 -10.26 19.84 -22.05
N SER A 241 -10.11 20.02 -20.76
CA SER A 241 -8.90 20.56 -20.17
C SER A 241 -8.52 19.79 -18.92
N TYR A 242 -7.24 19.81 -18.58
CA TYR A 242 -6.71 19.14 -17.41
C TYR A 242 -5.52 19.89 -16.82
N SER A 243 -5.26 19.68 -15.54
CA SER A 243 -4.04 20.08 -14.86
C SER A 243 -3.51 18.95 -14.00
N ALA A 244 -2.21 19.01 -13.73
CA ALA A 244 -1.53 18.08 -12.87
C ALA A 244 -0.62 18.84 -11.90
N ASP A 245 -0.74 18.55 -10.62
CA ASP A 245 0.21 18.99 -9.61
C ASP A 245 0.85 17.76 -8.96
N ALA A 246 2.15 17.58 -9.21
CA ALA A 246 2.96 16.59 -8.55
C ALA A 246 3.93 17.31 -7.63
N GLY A 247 3.62 17.24 -6.35
CA GLY A 247 4.20 18.11 -5.35
C GLY A 247 3.21 18.30 -4.22
N GLY A 248 3.68 18.88 -3.13
CA GLY A 248 2.90 19.02 -1.91
C GLY A 248 3.72 18.60 -0.72
N GLU A 249 3.57 19.37 0.35
CA GLU A 249 4.11 19.04 1.66
C GLU A 249 3.44 17.73 2.15
N TYR A 250 4.24 16.68 2.35
CA TYR A 250 3.79 15.40 2.86
C TYR A 250 4.67 14.95 4.02
N ILE A 251 4.06 14.20 4.95
CA ILE A 251 4.76 13.47 6.00
C ILE A 251 4.17 12.05 6.06
N THR A 252 4.82 11.09 5.42
CA THR A 252 4.32 9.71 5.31
C THR A 252 5.03 8.78 6.28
N LEU A 253 4.28 7.99 7.05
CA LEU A 253 4.81 6.95 7.92
C LEU A 253 5.28 5.75 7.09
N LYS A 254 6.58 5.45 7.12
CA LYS A 254 7.15 4.28 6.42
C LYS A 254 7.24 3.05 7.32
N SER A 255 7.40 3.24 8.63
CA SER A 255 7.28 2.15 9.61
C SER A 255 6.97 2.69 11.00
N PHE A 256 6.24 1.91 11.79
CA PHE A 256 6.01 2.16 13.21
C PHE A 256 5.96 0.83 13.96
N SER A 257 6.84 0.68 14.95
CA SER A 257 7.04 -0.56 15.69
C SER A 257 7.12 -0.30 17.18
N ALA A 258 6.73 -1.30 17.97
CA ALA A 258 6.78 -1.30 19.42
C ALA A 258 7.47 -2.58 19.91
N GLU A 259 8.52 -2.45 20.71
CA GLU A 259 9.32 -3.56 21.23
C GLU A 259 9.37 -3.54 22.76
N ASN A 260 9.28 -4.72 23.39
CA ASN A 260 9.45 -4.84 24.83
C ASN A 260 10.89 -4.49 25.24
N ALA A 261 11.03 -3.74 26.33
CA ALA A 261 12.31 -3.45 26.97
C ALA A 261 12.26 -3.82 28.47
N ASP A 262 13.38 -3.62 29.15
CA ASP A 262 13.53 -3.85 30.58
C ASP A 262 12.53 -3.08 31.43
N ASP A 263 12.47 -1.77 31.27
CA ASP A 263 11.65 -0.87 32.09
C ASP A 263 10.48 -0.22 31.31
N GLY A 264 10.06 -0.80 30.19
CA GLY A 264 8.98 -0.23 29.38
C GLY A 264 8.86 -0.79 27.97
N ILE A 265 8.28 0.01 27.07
CA ILE A 265 8.14 -0.28 25.64
C ILE A 265 8.93 0.76 24.84
N VAL A 266 9.74 0.31 23.89
CA VAL A 266 10.46 1.16 22.96
C VAL A 266 9.68 1.22 21.64
N LEU A 267 9.27 2.43 21.29
CA LEU A 267 8.61 2.76 20.04
C LEU A 267 9.66 3.27 19.05
N LYS A 268 9.63 2.80 17.81
CA LYS A 268 10.51 3.24 16.73
C LYS A 268 9.71 3.49 15.47
N TRP A 269 9.97 4.60 14.79
CA TRP A 269 9.31 4.92 13.52
C TRP A 269 10.24 5.61 12.54
N VAL A 270 9.88 5.46 11.26
CA VAL A 270 10.51 6.12 10.12
C VAL A 270 9.44 6.88 9.39
N VAL A 271 9.68 8.15 9.10
CA VAL A 271 8.83 8.96 8.21
C VAL A 271 9.59 9.30 6.93
N ALA A 272 8.88 9.56 5.85
CA ALA A 272 9.42 10.30 4.72
C ALA A 272 8.69 11.64 4.63
N SER A 273 9.41 12.71 4.37
CA SER A 273 8.84 14.05 4.37
C SER A 273 9.59 14.97 3.42
N ASN A 274 8.86 15.81 2.69
CA ASN A 274 9.39 17.01 2.04
C ASN A 274 8.89 18.30 2.73
N GLU A 275 8.02 18.17 3.73
CA GLU A 275 7.54 19.23 4.63
C GLU A 275 8.45 19.37 5.86
N GLN A 276 8.52 20.58 6.44
CA GLN A 276 9.12 20.79 7.76
C GLN A 276 8.10 20.54 8.88
N PHE A 277 8.52 19.80 9.90
CA PHE A 277 7.71 19.50 11.07
C PHE A 277 8.48 19.72 12.36
N LYS A 278 7.75 20.08 13.42
CA LYS A 278 8.30 20.33 14.75
C LYS A 278 8.68 19.04 15.47
N GLY A 279 7.98 17.94 15.21
CA GLY A 279 8.25 16.62 15.80
C GLY A 279 6.99 15.79 15.98
N PHE A 280 6.98 14.90 16.98
CA PHE A 280 5.90 13.93 17.17
C PHE A 280 5.32 13.92 18.58
N ASN A 281 4.06 13.50 18.68
CA ASN A 281 3.42 13.07 19.91
C ASN A 281 3.05 11.59 19.83
N LEU A 282 3.07 10.94 20.98
CA LEU A 282 2.65 9.57 21.14
C LEU A 282 1.52 9.50 22.16
N TYR A 283 0.50 8.73 21.80
CA TYR A 283 -0.64 8.47 22.66
C TYR A 283 -0.76 6.97 22.89
N ARG A 284 -1.14 6.56 24.09
CA ARG A 284 -1.31 5.16 24.47
C ARG A 284 -2.70 4.93 25.04
N THR A 285 -3.31 3.81 24.71
CA THR A 285 -4.49 3.31 25.44
C THR A 285 -4.40 1.80 25.68
N PRO A 286 -4.93 1.27 26.80
CA PRO A 286 -5.01 -0.17 27.01
C PRO A 286 -5.89 -0.82 25.94
N LEU A 287 -5.44 -1.95 25.39
CA LEU A 287 -6.22 -2.78 24.47
C LEU A 287 -7.20 -3.62 25.30
N ILE A 288 -8.50 -3.37 25.13
CA ILE A 288 -9.58 -4.16 25.73
C ILE A 288 -10.12 -5.08 24.63
N ASP A 289 -10.16 -6.40 24.89
CA ASP A 289 -10.50 -7.49 23.92
C ASP A 289 -11.82 -7.34 23.13
N SER A 290 -12.59 -6.27 23.34
CA SER A 290 -13.83 -5.97 22.61
C SER A 290 -13.69 -4.97 21.44
N GLN A 291 -12.48 -4.52 21.09
CA GLN A 291 -12.27 -3.57 19.96
C GLN A 291 -11.37 -4.13 18.87
N SER A 292 -11.89 -5.08 18.09
CA SER A 292 -11.38 -5.41 16.76
C SER A 292 -12.04 -4.52 15.70
N HIS A 293 -11.64 -3.26 15.61
CA HIS A 293 -11.95 -2.45 14.43
C HIS A 293 -10.69 -1.69 13.99
N SER A 294 -10.32 -1.89 12.73
CA SER A 294 -9.40 -1.02 12.00
C SER A 294 -9.88 0.42 12.12
N LEU A 295 -8.97 1.33 12.46
CA LEU A 295 -9.28 2.76 12.44
C LEU A 295 -9.29 3.21 10.97
N ASP A 296 -10.49 3.40 10.42
CA ASP A 296 -10.66 4.23 9.22
C ASP A 296 -10.09 5.63 9.50
N LYS A 297 -9.47 6.24 8.48
CA LYS A 297 -8.86 7.58 8.52
C LYS A 297 -9.76 8.57 9.30
N VAL A 298 -9.36 8.91 10.52
CA VAL A 298 -10.15 9.80 11.40
C VAL A 298 -9.90 11.25 11.01
N ASN A 299 -10.96 11.92 10.55
CA ASN A 299 -11.03 13.33 10.24
C ASN A 299 -10.59 14.24 11.40
N THR A 300 -9.90 15.30 10.97
CA THR A 300 -9.51 16.53 11.66
C THR A 300 -10.68 17.20 12.38
N THR A 301 -10.83 16.96 13.69
CA THR A 301 -11.24 17.92 14.74
C THR A 301 -11.39 17.16 16.06
N GLY A 302 -11.12 17.82 17.18
CA GLY A 302 -10.75 17.16 18.43
C GLY A 302 -11.75 16.13 18.99
N ILE A 303 -11.16 15.16 19.69
CA ILE A 303 -11.80 14.28 20.70
C ILE A 303 -12.99 13.48 20.15
N MET A 304 -12.70 12.27 19.66
CA MET A 304 -13.72 11.25 19.48
C MET A 304 -14.31 10.86 20.85
N VAL A 305 -15.54 11.32 21.11
CA VAL A 305 -16.41 10.86 22.19
C VAL A 305 -17.22 9.67 21.66
N GLY A 306 -16.89 8.46 22.12
CA GLY A 306 -17.67 7.24 21.90
C GLY A 306 -17.00 6.02 22.53
N ASN A 307 -17.40 5.68 23.76
CA ASN A 307 -16.86 4.59 24.60
C ASN A 307 -15.34 4.62 24.86
N LYS A 308 -14.96 5.52 25.79
CA LYS A 308 -13.61 5.82 26.30
C LYS A 308 -12.69 4.61 26.48
N ALA A 309 -11.82 4.41 25.51
CA ALA A 309 -10.42 4.23 25.83
C ALA A 309 -9.80 5.65 25.77
N GLU A 310 -9.62 6.32 26.93
CA GLU A 310 -8.95 7.63 26.94
C GLU A 310 -7.49 7.42 26.56
N TYR A 311 -7.11 7.89 25.37
CA TYR A 311 -5.72 7.94 24.96
C TYR A 311 -4.95 8.86 25.91
N THR A 312 -3.93 8.32 26.57
CA THR A 312 -3.01 9.06 27.42
C THR A 312 -1.80 9.47 26.59
N LYS A 313 -1.54 10.78 26.48
CA LYS A 313 -0.30 11.27 25.88
C LYS A 313 0.89 10.82 26.73
N VAL A 314 1.85 10.12 26.14
CA VAL A 314 2.97 9.51 26.90
C VAL A 314 4.17 10.44 26.99
N ASN A 315 4.39 11.31 25.99
CA ASN A 315 5.46 12.29 25.98
C ASN A 315 5.01 13.63 26.59
N GLY A 316 5.87 14.24 27.42
CA GLY A 316 5.63 15.58 27.98
C GLY A 316 5.89 16.69 26.96
N GLU A 317 7.09 16.67 26.36
CA GLU A 317 7.50 17.56 25.27
C GLU A 317 7.38 16.87 23.91
N ILE A 318 7.28 17.65 22.83
CA ILE A 318 7.29 17.13 21.45
C ILE A 318 8.59 16.34 21.23
N ILE A 319 8.46 15.15 20.64
CA ILE A 319 9.60 14.27 20.35
C ILE A 319 10.30 14.78 19.09
N THR A 320 11.56 15.17 19.23
CA THR A 320 12.40 15.71 18.14
C THR A 320 13.66 14.86 17.98
N GLY A 321 14.38 15.04 16.85
CA GLY A 321 15.59 14.29 16.56
C GLY A 321 15.79 14.07 15.06
N SER A 322 16.51 13.01 14.71
CA SER A 322 16.73 12.57 13.34
C SER A 322 16.05 11.23 13.10
N ASN A 323 15.49 11.06 11.90
CA ASN A 323 14.98 9.80 11.39
C ASN A 323 16.09 8.73 11.31
N PRO A 324 15.92 7.48 11.80
CA PRO A 324 14.75 6.93 12.51
C PRO A 324 14.57 7.48 13.92
N PHE A 325 13.32 7.74 14.29
CA PHE A 325 12.94 8.27 15.60
C PHE A 325 12.69 7.14 16.59
N SER A 326 12.85 7.43 17.89
CA SER A 326 12.50 6.49 18.95
C SER A 326 12.02 7.16 20.23
N TYR A 327 11.19 6.46 20.98
CA TYR A 327 10.69 6.91 22.28
C TYR A 327 10.48 5.71 23.20
N LYS A 328 10.86 5.83 24.48
CA LYS A 328 10.67 4.77 25.49
C LYS A 328 9.57 5.17 26.46
N ASP A 329 8.47 4.42 26.45
CA ASP A 329 7.37 4.59 27.39
C ASP A 329 7.54 3.68 28.60
N ARG A 330 7.69 4.29 29.77
CA ARG A 330 7.87 3.62 31.07
C ARG A 330 6.59 3.55 31.89
N GLY A 331 5.49 4.12 31.41
CA GLY A 331 4.21 4.19 32.13
C GLY A 331 3.32 2.96 31.95
N VAL A 332 3.87 1.87 31.44
CA VAL A 332 3.17 0.61 31.10
C VAL A 332 3.23 -0.39 32.25
N ARG A 333 2.28 -1.32 32.28
CA ARG A 333 2.22 -2.41 33.26
C ARG A 333 2.46 -3.75 32.58
N GLU A 334 3.15 -4.64 33.27
CA GLU A 334 3.35 -6.02 32.81
C GLU A 334 2.02 -6.77 32.71
N ASN A 335 1.92 -7.63 31.69
CA ASN A 335 0.74 -8.40 31.34
C ASN A 335 -0.47 -7.55 30.89
N GLU A 336 -0.25 -6.29 30.48
CA GLU A 336 -1.27 -5.47 29.80
C GLU A 336 -0.91 -5.30 28.31
N SER A 337 -1.94 -5.21 27.47
CA SER A 337 -1.79 -4.93 26.04
C SER A 337 -2.12 -3.47 25.75
N TYR A 338 -1.44 -2.85 24.79
CA TYR A 338 -1.58 -1.44 24.48
C TYR A 338 -1.67 -1.18 22.98
N VAL A 339 -2.39 -0.12 22.63
CA VAL A 339 -2.34 0.52 21.30
C VAL A 339 -1.63 1.86 21.45
N TYR A 340 -0.68 2.13 20.57
CA TYR A 340 -0.01 3.40 20.44
C TYR A 340 -0.41 4.10 19.14
N VAL A 341 -0.68 5.39 19.19
CA VAL A 341 -0.95 6.25 18.03
C VAL A 341 0.17 7.29 17.92
N LEU A 342 0.70 7.43 16.70
CA LEU A 342 1.71 8.44 16.36
C LEU A 342 1.03 9.64 15.70
N GLU A 343 1.26 10.82 16.25
CA GLU A 343 0.80 12.10 15.72
C GLU A 343 2.03 12.95 15.35
N VAL A 344 2.03 13.55 14.17
CA VAL A 344 3.02 14.56 13.80
C VAL A 344 2.52 15.96 14.13
N VAL A 345 3.43 16.84 14.55
CA VAL A 345 3.17 18.27 14.75
C VAL A 345 3.90 19.05 13.66
N ILE A 346 3.13 19.68 12.79
CA ILE A 346 3.60 20.42 11.62
C ILE A 346 4.07 21.82 12.07
N ASP A 347 4.89 22.48 11.24
CA ASP A 347 5.47 23.80 11.54
C ASP A 347 4.41 24.90 11.80
N ASP A 348 3.22 24.78 11.23
CA ASP A 348 2.08 25.68 11.44
C ASP A 348 1.25 25.38 12.71
N ASP A 349 1.71 24.44 13.56
CA ASP A 349 1.01 23.89 14.74
C ASP A 349 -0.21 23.01 14.45
N SER A 350 -0.51 22.72 13.18
CA SER A 350 -1.46 21.67 12.81
C SER A 350 -0.89 20.29 13.15
N ARG A 351 -1.80 19.30 13.23
CA ARG A 351 -1.49 17.96 13.75
C ARG A 351 -2.22 16.91 12.94
N GLU A 352 -1.51 15.84 12.62
CA GLU A 352 -2.03 14.72 11.86
C GLU A 352 -1.64 13.38 12.50
N ASN A 353 -2.57 12.42 12.49
CA ASN A 353 -2.29 11.06 12.92
C ASN A 353 -1.65 10.28 11.77
N LEU A 354 -0.47 9.73 12.03
CA LEU A 354 0.31 9.00 11.03
C LEU A 354 0.05 7.48 11.01
N GLY A 355 -0.35 6.91 12.15
CA GLY A 355 -0.66 5.47 12.25
C GLY A 355 -0.64 4.94 13.68
N ASP A 356 -0.95 3.65 13.84
CA ASP A 356 -0.96 2.95 15.12
C ASP A 356 -0.11 1.67 15.15
N VAL A 357 0.29 1.25 16.35
CA VAL A 357 0.93 -0.04 16.59
C VAL A 357 0.40 -0.67 17.87
N ARG A 358 0.28 -2.01 17.87
CA ARG A 358 -0.19 -2.80 19.02
C ARG A 358 0.95 -3.60 19.62
N VAL A 359 0.94 -3.74 20.94
CA VAL A 359 1.99 -4.48 21.66
C VAL A 359 1.47 -5.03 22.98
N ASN A 360 1.89 -6.24 23.31
CA ASN A 360 1.68 -6.84 24.62
C ASN A 360 2.90 -6.57 25.48
N ARG A 361 2.71 -5.96 26.65
CA ARG A 361 3.79 -5.74 27.61
C ARG A 361 4.05 -7.05 28.35
N GLU A 362 5.04 -7.79 27.85
CA GLU A 362 5.49 -9.03 28.48
C GLU A 362 6.26 -8.70 29.77
N PRO A 363 6.23 -9.57 30.81
CA PRO A 363 7.10 -9.43 31.96
C PRO A 363 8.56 -9.34 31.53
N TRP A 364 9.33 -8.44 32.13
CA TRP A 364 10.75 -8.38 31.79
C TRP A 364 11.48 -9.65 32.24
N VAL A 365 12.23 -10.23 31.30
CA VAL A 365 13.11 -11.37 31.54
C VAL A 365 14.54 -10.92 31.28
N PRO A 366 15.46 -11.04 32.26
CA PRO A 366 16.88 -10.77 32.04
C PRO A 366 17.44 -11.62 30.90
N THR A 367 18.33 -11.05 30.08
CA THR A 367 18.98 -11.77 28.97
C THR A 367 20.29 -12.45 29.36
N SER A 368 20.81 -12.16 30.56
CA SER A 368 22.05 -12.73 31.08
C SER A 368 21.95 -13.01 32.57
N PHE A 369 22.64 -14.06 33.00
CA PHE A 369 22.76 -14.44 34.39
C PHE A 369 23.78 -13.55 35.11
N GLY A 370 23.46 -13.06 36.31
CA GLY A 370 24.34 -12.14 37.03
C GLY A 370 23.91 -11.84 38.45
N ILE A 371 24.88 -11.53 39.33
CA ILE A 371 24.59 -10.92 40.64
C ILE A 371 24.50 -9.41 40.43
N THR A 372 23.34 -8.82 40.67
CA THR A 372 23.10 -7.37 40.53
C THR A 372 23.47 -6.63 41.80
N MET A 373 23.20 -7.21 42.97
CA MET A 373 23.47 -6.59 44.26
C MET A 373 23.73 -7.62 45.36
N VAL A 374 24.59 -7.26 46.32
CA VAL A 374 24.76 -8.01 47.57
C VAL A 374 24.62 -7.05 48.74
N TYR A 375 23.65 -7.30 49.63
CA TYR A 375 23.37 -6.41 50.75
C TYR A 375 22.88 -7.19 51.99
N PRO A 376 23.11 -6.70 53.22
CA PRO A 376 23.98 -5.57 53.54
C PRO A 376 25.45 -5.90 53.25
N ASN A 377 26.27 -4.89 53.00
CA ASN A 377 27.72 -5.02 52.88
C ASN A 377 28.38 -3.80 53.54
N PRO A 378 29.02 -3.92 54.72
CA PRO A 378 29.34 -5.17 55.43
C PRO A 378 28.12 -5.89 56.04
N ALA A 379 28.22 -7.21 56.23
CA ALA A 379 27.20 -8.07 56.82
C ALA A 379 27.67 -8.76 58.11
N SER A 380 26.75 -9.04 59.04
CA SER A 380 27.06 -9.72 60.30
C SER A 380 26.39 -11.10 60.46
N GLU A 381 25.16 -11.26 59.93
CA GLU A 381 24.37 -12.49 60.07
C GLU A 381 23.95 -13.07 58.73
N THR A 382 23.29 -12.27 57.88
CA THR A 382 22.78 -12.72 56.58
C THR A 382 23.12 -11.72 55.49
N ILE A 383 23.26 -12.21 54.26
CA ILE A 383 23.33 -11.41 53.04
C ILE A 383 22.21 -11.83 52.09
N SER A 384 21.71 -10.87 51.33
CA SER A 384 20.81 -11.04 50.20
C SER A 384 21.58 -10.80 48.92
N CYS A 385 21.65 -11.81 48.07
CA CYS A 385 22.17 -11.72 46.71
C CYS A 385 21.00 -11.57 45.75
N LEU A 386 20.92 -10.43 45.09
CA LEU A 386 19.95 -10.15 44.04
C LEU A 386 20.52 -10.64 42.71
N LEU A 387 19.79 -11.51 42.02
CA LEU A 387 20.26 -12.28 40.86
C LEU A 387 19.35 -12.07 39.66
N ASN A 388 19.93 -11.80 38.49
CA ASN A 388 19.22 -11.85 37.21
C ASN A 388 19.18 -13.30 36.69
N ILE A 389 17.98 -13.82 36.46
CA ILE A 389 17.71 -15.20 36.03
C ILE A 389 17.13 -15.20 34.60
N PRO A 390 17.93 -15.54 33.58
CA PRO A 390 17.45 -15.67 32.20
C PRO A 390 16.72 -17.00 31.92
N GLU A 391 17.01 -18.05 32.68
CA GLU A 391 16.45 -19.39 32.52
C GLU A 391 16.12 -20.03 33.88
N VAL A 392 15.02 -20.79 33.92
CA VAL A 392 14.56 -21.52 35.12
C VAL A 392 15.46 -22.74 35.34
N ARG A 393 16.51 -22.58 36.16
CA ARG A 393 17.39 -23.67 36.62
C ARG A 393 17.96 -23.34 37.98
N ASP A 394 18.22 -24.37 38.78
CA ASP A 394 18.90 -24.27 40.07
C ASP A 394 20.23 -23.51 39.93
N ILE A 395 20.52 -22.72 40.96
CA ILE A 395 21.77 -21.95 41.09
C ILE A 395 22.56 -22.51 42.25
N GLU A 396 23.84 -22.78 42.02
CA GLU A 396 24.79 -23.06 43.10
C GLU A 396 25.46 -21.76 43.51
N ILE A 397 25.38 -21.41 44.80
CA ILE A 397 26.05 -20.24 45.37
C ILE A 397 27.12 -20.71 46.33
N ASP A 398 28.37 -20.49 45.93
CA ASP A 398 29.57 -20.79 46.68
C ASP A 398 30.20 -19.52 47.24
N VAL A 399 30.68 -19.59 48.47
CA VAL A 399 31.40 -18.50 49.14
C VAL A 399 32.83 -18.94 49.41
N TYR A 400 33.79 -18.14 48.96
CA TYR A 400 35.21 -18.39 49.12
C TYR A 400 35.86 -17.32 49.99
N ASP A 401 36.82 -17.72 50.83
CA ASP A 401 37.67 -16.77 51.55
C ASP A 401 38.75 -16.16 50.62
N ILE A 402 39.49 -15.16 51.10
CA ILE A 402 40.54 -14.47 50.31
C ILE A 402 41.67 -15.39 49.81
N SER A 403 41.80 -16.60 50.35
CA SER A 403 42.79 -17.59 49.89
C SER A 403 42.26 -18.48 48.77
N GLY A 404 40.99 -18.32 48.38
CA GLY A 404 40.31 -19.14 47.38
C GLY A 404 39.77 -20.46 47.93
N ARG A 405 39.67 -20.62 49.26
CA ARG A 405 39.09 -21.81 49.88
C ARG A 405 37.58 -21.65 49.99
N LEU A 406 36.83 -22.65 49.50
CA LEU A 406 35.38 -22.75 49.67
C LEU A 406 35.03 -22.87 51.16
N VAL A 407 34.20 -21.97 51.67
CA VAL A 407 33.78 -21.91 53.08
C VAL A 407 32.28 -22.13 53.27
N LEU A 408 31.45 -21.89 52.25
CA LEU A 408 30.01 -22.14 52.27
C LEU A 408 29.53 -22.47 50.86
N SER A 409 28.55 -23.36 50.73
CA SER A 409 27.86 -23.65 49.47
C SER A 409 26.36 -23.79 49.73
N LYS A 410 25.54 -23.27 48.81
CA LYS A 410 24.08 -23.30 48.88
C LYS A 410 23.48 -23.44 47.48
N VAL A 411 22.60 -24.43 47.31
CA VAL A 411 21.74 -24.53 46.11
C VAL A 411 20.46 -23.73 46.33
N VAL A 412 20.06 -22.95 45.33
CA VAL A 412 18.82 -22.18 45.28
C VAL A 412 17.96 -22.74 44.15
N ASP A 413 16.80 -23.28 44.50
CA ASP A 413 15.78 -23.73 43.55
C ASP A 413 15.12 -22.51 42.90
N ILE A 414 15.09 -22.49 41.57
CA ILE A 414 14.57 -21.38 40.78
C ILE A 414 13.38 -21.88 39.99
N CYS A 415 12.21 -21.31 40.28
CA CYS A 415 10.94 -21.72 39.70
C CYS A 415 10.44 -20.78 38.58
N GLU A 416 11.04 -19.59 38.43
CA GLU A 416 10.65 -18.57 37.44
C GLU A 416 11.85 -17.75 36.95
N LYS A 417 11.69 -17.10 35.79
CA LYS A 417 12.69 -16.17 35.23
C LYS A 417 12.46 -14.77 35.81
N GLY A 418 13.50 -13.94 35.87
CA GLY A 418 13.38 -12.58 36.43
C GLY A 418 14.47 -12.26 37.44
N GLU A 419 14.21 -11.32 38.34
CA GLU A 419 15.10 -11.01 39.45
C GLU A 419 14.74 -11.86 40.68
N VAL A 420 15.72 -12.58 41.24
CA VAL A 420 15.52 -13.45 42.40
C VAL A 420 16.42 -13.00 43.55
N GLU A 421 15.86 -12.95 44.76
CA GLU A 421 16.63 -12.68 45.99
C GLU A 421 17.03 -14.00 46.68
N ALA A 422 18.32 -14.32 46.67
CA ALA A 422 18.88 -15.45 47.41
C ALA A 422 19.49 -15.01 48.75
N LYS A 423 18.90 -15.46 49.87
CA LYS A 423 19.43 -15.18 51.21
C LYS A 423 20.47 -16.22 51.64
N ILE A 424 21.62 -15.77 52.13
CA ILE A 424 22.74 -16.62 52.56
C ILE A 424 23.08 -16.27 54.01
N ASP A 425 23.16 -17.30 54.85
CA ASP A 425 23.58 -17.16 56.25
C ASP A 425 25.12 -17.13 56.32
N VAL A 426 25.67 -16.02 56.81
CA VAL A 426 27.10 -15.80 56.98
C VAL A 426 27.48 -15.67 58.46
N SER A 427 26.55 -15.93 59.37
CA SER A 427 26.70 -15.76 60.82
C SER A 427 27.83 -16.60 61.42
N GLU A 428 28.22 -17.69 60.76
CA GLU A 428 29.33 -18.57 61.18
C GLU A 428 30.67 -18.25 60.51
N LEU A 429 30.71 -17.29 59.58
CA LEU A 429 31.96 -16.84 58.95
C LEU A 429 32.70 -15.83 59.85
N GLN A 430 34.04 -15.84 59.79
CA GLN A 430 34.88 -14.88 60.52
C GLN A 430 34.87 -13.50 59.84
N SER A 431 35.17 -12.43 60.58
CA SER A 431 35.29 -11.10 59.97
C SER A 431 36.36 -11.09 58.87
N GLY A 432 36.03 -10.63 57.67
CA GLY A 432 36.90 -10.71 56.50
C GLY A 432 36.20 -10.40 55.18
N VAL A 433 36.95 -10.47 54.08
CA VAL A 433 36.42 -10.30 52.72
C VAL A 433 36.20 -11.67 52.11
N TYR A 434 35.07 -11.86 51.45
CA TYR A 434 34.69 -13.10 50.78
C TYR A 434 34.28 -12.82 49.34
N SER A 435 34.50 -13.78 48.45
CA SER A 435 33.88 -13.79 47.11
C SER A 435 32.69 -14.75 47.10
N ILE A 436 31.61 -14.31 46.46
CA ILE A 436 30.39 -15.08 46.23
C ILE A 436 30.38 -15.43 44.76
N HIS A 437 30.33 -16.71 44.45
CA HIS A 437 30.25 -17.24 43.11
C HIS A 437 28.87 -17.87 42.98
N ALA A 438 28.00 -17.27 42.16
CA ALA A 438 26.76 -17.89 41.75
C ALA A 438 26.99 -18.54 40.39
N THR A 439 26.60 -19.80 40.23
CA THR A 439 26.83 -20.58 39.01
C THR A 439 25.53 -21.23 38.54
N GLN A 440 25.28 -21.11 37.23
CA GLN A 440 24.17 -21.75 36.53
C GLN A 440 24.74 -22.42 35.28
N VAL A 441 24.99 -23.73 35.32
CA VAL A 441 25.53 -24.63 34.25
C VAL A 441 26.63 -24.00 33.35
N ASP A 442 26.27 -23.09 32.45
CA ASP A 442 27.15 -22.45 31.45
C ASP A 442 27.49 -20.97 31.77
N ALA A 443 27.04 -20.44 32.91
CA ALA A 443 27.25 -19.06 33.34
C ALA A 443 27.67 -18.96 34.82
N GLU A 444 28.57 -18.02 35.12
CA GLU A 444 29.05 -17.73 36.47
C GLU A 444 29.02 -16.22 36.72
N ALA A 445 28.61 -15.82 37.92
CA ALA A 445 28.61 -14.45 38.37
C ALA A 445 29.31 -14.34 39.73
N ILE A 446 30.21 -13.37 39.86
CA ILE A 446 31.04 -13.21 41.06
C ILE A 446 30.78 -11.84 41.68
N ALA A 447 30.52 -11.83 42.98
CA ALA A 447 30.43 -10.63 43.80
C ALA A 447 31.39 -10.70 45.00
N ARG A 448 31.64 -9.56 45.65
CA ARG A 448 32.45 -9.49 46.88
C ARG A 448 31.61 -8.97 48.02
N VAL A 449 31.83 -9.52 49.20
CA VAL A 449 31.17 -9.06 50.43
C VAL A 449 32.16 -8.99 51.58
N VAL A 450 31.96 -8.03 52.47
CA VAL A 450 32.68 -7.92 53.73
C VAL A 450 31.78 -8.49 54.82
N VAL A 451 32.27 -9.50 55.54
CA VAL A 451 31.62 -9.95 56.78
C VAL A 451 32.32 -9.24 57.94
N SER A 452 31.54 -8.64 58.83
CA SER A 452 32.01 -7.97 60.04
C SER A 452 31.11 -8.36 61.19
N ARG A 453 31.66 -9.06 62.17
CA ARG A 453 31.02 -9.30 63.47
C ARG A 453 31.33 -8.21 64.47
#